data_AF-A0A962IE97-F1
#
_entry.id   AF-A0A962IE97-F1
#
_cell.length_a   1.000
_cell.length_b   1.000
_cell.length_c   1.000
_cell.angle_alpha   90.00
_cell.angle_beta   90.00
_cell.angle_gamma   90.00
#
_symmetry.space_group_name_H-M   'P 1'
#
loop_
_entity.id
_entity.type
_entity.pdbx_description
1 polymer ?
#
loop_
_entity_poly.entity_id
_entity_poly.type
_entity_poly.pdbx_seq_one_letter_code
_entity_poly.pdbx_strand_id
1 'polypeptide(L)'
;MQIRSLLYLLSCLLFFLFPLHLWAAPLAQDQVPGPLKPWVGWVLQDETGLDCPWQYNADVRQCSWPSTLELHLNARGGTFRQQWQVFGEGLVQLPGDRAHWPQNVRDDNNQALLVQARDGVPQVRLAPGLHVIQGEFSWDKLPRTLAVTPASG
;
A
#
# COMPACT_ATOMS: atom_id res chain seq x y z
N MET A 1 21.29 14.06 -61.83
CA MET A 1 21.65 14.26 -60.40
C MET A 1 20.45 14.63 -59.51
N GLN A 2 19.45 15.35 -60.03
CA GLN A 2 18.29 15.85 -59.28
C GLN A 2 17.33 14.76 -58.73
N ILE A 3 17.02 13.72 -59.52
CA ILE A 3 16.02 12.68 -59.15
C ILE A 3 16.49 11.79 -57.99
N ARG A 4 17.78 11.41 -57.96
CA ARG A 4 18.35 10.62 -56.85
C ARG A 4 18.34 11.43 -55.55
N SER A 5 18.69 12.72 -55.61
CA SER A 5 18.64 13.62 -54.46
C SER A 5 17.21 13.81 -53.92
N LEU A 6 16.22 13.87 -54.82
CA LEU A 6 14.80 13.97 -54.46
C LEU A 6 14.28 12.69 -53.78
N LEU A 7 14.69 11.52 -54.26
CA LEU A 7 14.37 10.22 -53.65
C LEU A 7 14.98 10.04 -52.27
N TYR A 8 16.23 10.47 -52.06
CA TYR A 8 16.85 10.47 -50.73
C TYR A 8 16.19 11.46 -49.77
N LEU A 9 15.78 12.64 -50.25
CA LEU A 9 15.03 13.62 -49.47
C LEU A 9 13.65 13.09 -49.05
N LEU A 10 12.91 12.46 -49.98
CA LEU A 10 11.62 11.83 -49.66
C LEU A 10 11.78 10.66 -48.68
N SER A 11 12.82 9.83 -48.85
CA SER A 11 13.11 8.72 -47.93
C SER A 11 13.48 9.21 -46.53
N CYS A 12 14.28 10.29 -46.42
CA CYS A 12 14.60 10.90 -45.13
C CYS A 12 13.35 11.54 -44.50
N LEU A 13 12.48 12.18 -45.28
CA LEU A 13 11.24 12.77 -44.81
C LEU A 13 10.27 11.70 -44.28
N LEU A 14 10.12 10.58 -44.99
CA LEU A 14 9.32 9.43 -44.57
C LEU A 14 9.89 8.78 -43.30
N PHE A 15 11.22 8.66 -43.18
CA PHE A 15 11.87 8.11 -41.99
C PHE A 15 11.77 9.04 -40.77
N PHE A 16 11.75 10.37 -40.98
CA PHE A 16 11.54 11.37 -39.92
C PHE A 16 10.08 11.57 -39.52
N LEU A 17 9.11 11.23 -40.38
CA LEU A 17 7.67 11.28 -40.08
C LEU A 17 7.16 9.98 -39.44
N PHE A 18 7.91 8.88 -39.53
CA PHE A 18 7.51 7.57 -39.01
C PHE A 18 7.55 7.41 -37.47
N PRO A 19 8.27 8.21 -36.65
CA PRO A 19 8.17 8.16 -35.21
C PRO A 19 7.23 9.24 -34.66
N LEU A 20 6.17 9.61 -35.37
CA LEU A 20 5.01 10.20 -34.70
C LEU A 20 4.29 9.09 -33.96
N HIS A 21 4.87 8.76 -32.81
CA HIS A 21 4.42 7.80 -31.85
C HIS A 21 2.90 7.92 -31.63
N LEU A 22 2.17 6.93 -32.13
CA LEU A 22 0.83 6.58 -31.67
C LEU A 22 0.93 6.08 -30.22
N TRP A 23 1.26 6.97 -29.30
CA TRP A 23 1.11 6.71 -27.88
C TRP A 23 -0.33 7.06 -27.51
N ALA A 24 -1.16 6.01 -27.50
CA ALA A 24 -2.44 6.09 -26.83
C ALA A 24 -2.18 6.29 -25.34
N ALA A 25 -2.56 7.45 -24.81
CA ALA A 25 -2.62 7.64 -23.38
C ALA A 25 -3.65 6.68 -22.78
N PRO A 26 -3.43 6.17 -21.56
CA PRO A 26 -4.43 5.39 -20.86
C PRO A 26 -5.75 6.18 -20.75
N LEU A 27 -6.86 5.50 -21.00
CA LEU A 27 -8.19 6.10 -20.98
C LEU A 27 -8.56 6.49 -19.55
N ALA A 28 -8.89 7.76 -19.33
CA ALA A 28 -9.44 8.19 -18.05
C ALA A 28 -10.88 7.69 -17.88
N GLN A 29 -11.31 7.41 -16.64
CA GLN A 29 -12.61 6.79 -16.38
C GLN A 29 -13.79 7.65 -16.85
N ASP A 30 -13.66 8.98 -16.80
CA ASP A 30 -14.65 9.94 -17.28
C ASP A 30 -14.79 9.94 -18.82
N GLN A 31 -13.73 9.53 -19.53
CA GLN A 31 -13.65 9.38 -20.99
C GLN A 31 -14.21 8.04 -21.48
N VAL A 32 -14.62 7.13 -20.60
CA VAL A 32 -15.24 5.86 -20.99
C VAL A 32 -16.55 6.15 -21.77
N PRO A 33 -16.72 5.62 -23.00
CA PRO A 33 -17.93 5.84 -23.79
C PRO A 33 -19.20 5.42 -23.03
N GLY A 34 -20.30 6.16 -23.24
CA GLY A 34 -21.57 5.95 -22.53
C GLY A 34 -22.02 4.49 -22.41
N PRO A 35 -22.02 3.69 -23.50
CA PRO A 35 -22.39 2.27 -23.45
C PRO A 35 -21.51 1.40 -22.54
N LEU A 36 -20.24 1.80 -22.33
CA LEU A 36 -19.26 1.08 -21.51
C LEU A 36 -19.22 1.57 -20.05
N LYS A 37 -19.71 2.78 -19.75
CA LYS A 37 -19.71 3.33 -18.37
C LYS A 37 -20.31 2.40 -17.32
N PRO A 38 -21.45 1.71 -17.57
CA PRO A 38 -22.02 0.80 -16.57
C PRO A 38 -21.12 -0.40 -16.21
N TRP A 39 -20.19 -0.77 -17.09
CA TRP A 39 -19.32 -1.94 -16.90
C TRP A 39 -18.07 -1.64 -16.08
N VAL A 40 -17.72 -0.36 -15.86
CA VAL A 40 -16.49 0.02 -15.17
C VAL A 40 -16.40 -0.64 -13.79
N GLY A 41 -17.46 -0.55 -12.98
CA GLY A 41 -17.45 -1.15 -11.64
C GLY A 41 -17.30 -2.67 -11.66
N TRP A 42 -17.89 -3.35 -12.65
CA TRP A 42 -17.73 -4.79 -12.82
C TRP A 42 -16.31 -5.18 -13.25
N VAL A 43 -15.72 -4.43 -14.18
CA VAL A 43 -14.33 -4.68 -14.62
C VAL A 43 -13.33 -4.43 -13.49
N LEU A 44 -13.56 -3.41 -12.66
CA LEU A 44 -12.66 -3.06 -11.55
C LEU A 44 -12.93 -3.85 -10.27
N GLN A 45 -13.89 -4.79 -10.27
CA GLN A 45 -14.32 -5.47 -9.04
C GLN A 45 -13.18 -6.22 -8.32
N ASP A 46 -12.30 -6.87 -9.09
CA ASP A 46 -11.17 -7.63 -8.55
C ASP A 46 -9.91 -6.77 -8.38
N GLU A 47 -9.96 -5.50 -8.79
CA GLU A 47 -8.84 -4.56 -8.76
C GLU A 47 -8.81 -3.74 -7.46
N THR A 48 -8.67 -4.41 -6.32
CA THR A 48 -8.74 -3.80 -4.98
C THR A 48 -7.56 -2.88 -4.64
N GLY A 49 -6.53 -2.84 -5.49
CA GLY A 49 -5.28 -2.09 -5.26
C GLY A 49 -5.19 -0.75 -6.01
N LEU A 50 -6.20 -0.37 -6.81
CA LEU A 50 -6.11 0.79 -7.70
C LEU A 50 -5.98 2.14 -6.98
N ASP A 51 -6.47 2.22 -5.74
CA ASP A 51 -6.36 3.42 -4.92
C ASP A 51 -5.08 3.43 -4.06
N CYS A 52 -4.34 2.34 -4.04
CA CYS A 52 -3.14 2.21 -3.23
C CYS A 52 -1.93 2.87 -3.91
N PRO A 53 -1.19 3.73 -3.20
CA PRO A 53 0.03 4.34 -3.73
C PRO A 53 1.09 3.30 -4.08
N TRP A 54 1.94 3.66 -5.06
CA TRP A 54 3.15 2.91 -5.36
C TRP A 54 4.15 3.04 -4.21
N GLN A 55 4.78 1.92 -3.86
CA GLN A 55 5.90 1.94 -2.93
C GLN A 55 7.12 2.54 -3.64
N TYR A 56 7.87 3.41 -2.94
CA TYR A 56 9.07 4.01 -3.50
C TYR A 56 10.10 2.93 -3.86
N ASN A 57 10.64 2.99 -5.08
CA ASN A 57 11.60 2.03 -5.64
C ASN A 57 11.13 0.57 -5.66
N ALA A 58 9.82 0.31 -5.70
CA ALA A 58 9.29 -1.03 -5.88
C ALA A 58 8.16 -1.05 -6.91
N ASP A 59 8.05 -2.15 -7.67
CA ASP A 59 6.96 -2.38 -8.62
C ASP A 59 5.75 -3.02 -7.93
N VAL A 60 5.44 -2.53 -6.73
CA VAL A 60 4.30 -2.97 -5.92
C VAL A 60 3.57 -1.78 -5.35
N ARG A 61 2.24 -1.89 -5.28
CA ARG A 61 1.40 -0.93 -4.57
C ARG A 61 1.29 -1.34 -3.11
N GLN A 62 1.39 -0.38 -2.22
CA GLN A 62 1.27 -0.59 -0.78
C GLN A 62 0.01 0.11 -0.28
N CYS A 63 -0.94 -0.67 0.24
CA CYS A 63 -2.22 -0.15 0.72
C CYS A 63 -2.19 0.25 2.20
N SER A 64 -1.22 -0.25 2.98
CA SER A 64 -1.09 0.01 4.40
C SER A 64 0.31 0.55 4.72
N TRP A 65 0.36 1.78 5.19
CA TRP A 65 1.59 2.50 5.48
C TRP A 65 1.73 2.67 6.98
N PRO A 66 2.67 1.96 7.63
CA PRO A 66 3.00 2.22 9.02
C PRO A 66 3.64 3.60 9.13
N SER A 67 3.24 4.35 10.15
CA SER A 67 3.85 5.63 10.53
C SER A 67 4.55 5.45 11.89
N THR A 68 4.64 6.53 12.66
CA THR A 68 5.26 6.58 13.98
C THR A 68 4.78 5.44 14.87
N LEU A 69 5.75 4.74 15.45
CA LEU A 69 5.55 3.75 16.50
C LEU A 69 6.15 4.27 17.81
N GLU A 70 5.30 4.47 18.81
CA GLU A 70 5.71 4.80 20.18
C GLU A 70 5.70 3.55 21.03
N LEU A 71 6.79 3.33 21.78
CA LEU A 71 6.95 2.19 22.70
C LEU A 71 7.35 2.69 24.09
N HIS A 72 6.59 2.27 25.10
CA HIS A 72 6.92 2.48 26.51
C HIS A 72 7.08 1.14 27.21
N LEU A 73 8.33 0.68 27.35
CA LEU A 73 8.65 -0.65 27.86
C LEU A 73 9.24 -0.60 29.28
N ASN A 74 8.97 -1.63 30.07
CA ASN A 74 9.49 -1.81 31.42
C ASN A 74 9.82 -3.29 31.71
N ALA A 75 10.28 -3.58 32.93
CA ALA A 75 10.72 -4.92 33.32
C ALA A 75 9.66 -6.03 33.18
N ARG A 76 8.36 -5.69 33.19
CA ARG A 76 7.22 -6.60 33.21
C ARG A 76 6.23 -6.46 32.05
N GLY A 77 6.41 -5.48 31.17
CA GLY A 77 5.54 -5.27 30.03
C GLY A 77 5.81 -3.95 29.34
N GLY A 78 4.82 -3.46 28.61
CA GLY A 78 4.88 -2.15 28.00
C GLY A 78 3.61 -1.80 27.25
N THR A 79 3.58 -0.60 26.69
CA THR A 79 2.51 -0.15 25.78
C THR A 79 3.08 0.22 24.43
N PHE A 80 2.25 0.11 23.41
CA PHE A 80 2.53 0.67 22.09
C PHE A 80 1.39 1.57 21.64
N ARG A 81 1.74 2.61 20.86
CA ARG A 81 0.80 3.41 20.07
C ARG A 81 1.39 3.52 18.66
N GLN A 82 0.63 3.10 17.65
CA GLN A 82 1.09 3.11 16.27
C GLN A 82 0.07 3.77 15.35
N GLN A 83 0.51 4.73 14.56
CA GLN A 83 -0.30 5.36 13.53
C GLN A 83 -0.18 4.60 12.20
N TRP A 84 -1.30 4.49 11.48
CA TRP A 84 -1.41 3.86 10.17
C TRP A 84 -2.17 4.75 9.19
N GLN A 85 -1.69 4.82 7.94
CA GLN A 85 -2.47 5.30 6.80
C GLN A 85 -2.85 4.10 5.94
N VAL A 86 -4.15 3.88 5.77
CA VAL A 86 -4.71 2.76 5.00
C VAL A 86 -5.48 3.31 3.80
N PHE A 87 -5.20 2.82 2.60
CA PHE A 87 -5.84 3.24 1.35
C PHE A 87 -6.85 2.21 0.84
N GLY A 88 -6.62 0.93 1.12
CA GLY A 88 -7.55 -0.17 0.82
C GLY A 88 -7.75 -1.02 2.07
N GLU A 89 -8.96 -1.56 2.25
CA GLU A 89 -9.24 -2.45 3.38
C GLU A 89 -8.23 -3.61 3.41
N GLY A 90 -7.67 -3.88 4.58
CA GLY A 90 -6.67 -4.93 4.68
C GLY A 90 -6.21 -5.20 6.09
N LEU A 91 -5.29 -6.16 6.20
CA LEU A 91 -4.63 -6.49 7.45
C LEU A 91 -3.37 -5.64 7.60
N VAL A 92 -3.22 -5.02 8.77
CA VAL A 92 -1.99 -4.35 9.18
C VAL A 92 -1.31 -5.16 10.27
N GLN A 93 0.02 -5.18 10.24
CA GLN A 93 0.81 -5.86 11.26
C GLN A 93 0.86 -5.02 12.54
N LEU A 94 0.90 -5.67 13.69
CA LEU A 94 1.16 -5.02 14.98
C LEU A 94 2.56 -5.39 15.47
N PRO A 95 3.15 -4.59 16.39
CA PRO A 95 4.35 -5.02 17.08
C PRO A 95 4.05 -6.27 17.94
N GLY A 96 5.04 -7.14 18.07
CA GLY A 96 4.94 -8.43 18.75
C GLY A 96 5.07 -9.65 17.84
N ASP A 97 5.08 -10.81 18.48
CA ASP A 97 5.21 -12.13 17.85
C ASP A 97 4.51 -13.18 18.70
N ARG A 98 4.70 -14.47 18.41
CA ARG A 98 4.13 -15.58 19.19
C ARG A 98 4.57 -15.59 20.66
N ALA A 99 5.76 -15.10 20.98
CA ALA A 99 6.30 -15.08 22.34
C ALA A 99 5.87 -13.82 23.09
N HIS A 100 5.71 -12.70 22.38
CA HIS A 100 5.35 -11.39 22.92
C HIS A 100 4.09 -10.88 22.23
N TRP A 101 2.98 -11.58 22.44
CA TRP A 101 1.72 -11.26 21.79
C TRP A 101 1.11 -9.97 22.36
N PRO A 102 0.64 -9.03 21.52
CA PRO A 102 -0.01 -7.81 22.00
C PRO A 102 -1.39 -8.11 22.58
N GLN A 103 -1.71 -7.48 23.70
CA GLN A 103 -2.95 -7.61 24.46
C GLN A 103 -3.67 -6.26 24.51
N ASN A 104 -4.95 -6.29 24.88
CA ASN A 104 -5.79 -5.10 25.02
C ASN A 104 -5.69 -4.15 23.80
N VAL A 105 -5.72 -4.72 22.59
CA VAL A 105 -5.53 -3.94 21.36
C VAL A 105 -6.81 -3.16 21.03
N ARG A 106 -6.66 -1.85 20.83
CA ARG A 106 -7.77 -0.91 20.62
C ARG A 106 -7.48 0.10 19.52
N ASP A 107 -8.55 0.64 18.94
CA ASP A 107 -8.48 1.79 18.04
C ASP A 107 -8.44 3.12 18.82
N ASP A 108 -8.41 4.24 18.08
CA ASP A 108 -8.36 5.59 18.65
C ASP A 108 -9.65 5.99 19.40
N ASN A 109 -10.75 5.27 19.17
CA ASN A 109 -12.02 5.43 19.89
C ASN A 109 -12.12 4.50 21.09
N ASN A 110 -11.03 3.84 21.48
CA ASN A 110 -10.95 2.89 22.59
C ASN A 110 -11.82 1.62 22.37
N GLN A 111 -12.16 1.30 21.12
CA GLN A 111 -12.87 0.09 20.74
C GLN A 111 -11.90 -1.08 20.58
N ALA A 112 -12.23 -2.23 21.15
CA ALA A 112 -11.40 -3.43 21.05
C ALA A 112 -11.33 -3.95 19.60
N LEU A 113 -10.12 -4.26 19.15
CA LEU A 113 -9.86 -4.80 17.83
C LEU A 113 -9.56 -6.30 17.90
N LEU A 114 -10.10 -7.06 16.95
CA LEU A 114 -9.81 -8.49 16.83
C LEU A 114 -8.40 -8.69 16.26
N VAL A 115 -7.48 -9.17 17.10
CA VAL A 115 -6.13 -9.54 16.67
C VAL A 115 -6.14 -10.97 16.15
N GLN A 116 -5.67 -11.15 14.92
CA GLN A 116 -5.50 -12.43 14.26
C GLN A 116 -4.02 -12.72 13.99
N ALA A 117 -3.67 -14.00 13.84
CA ALA A 117 -2.31 -14.42 13.51
C ALA A 117 -2.20 -14.78 12.03
N ARG A 118 -1.18 -14.25 11.35
CA ARG A 118 -0.70 -14.77 10.06
C ARG A 118 0.78 -15.08 10.20
N ASP A 119 1.15 -16.34 10.03
CA ASP A 119 2.53 -16.82 10.17
C ASP A 119 3.21 -16.47 11.52
N GLY A 120 2.41 -16.29 12.57
CA GLY A 120 2.90 -15.92 13.91
C GLY A 120 3.07 -14.40 14.13
N VAL A 121 2.69 -13.58 13.15
CA VAL A 121 2.66 -12.12 13.27
C VAL A 121 1.24 -11.66 13.65
N PRO A 122 1.08 -10.86 14.72
CA PRO A 122 -0.22 -10.29 15.09
C PRO A 122 -0.67 -9.25 14.06
N GLN A 123 -1.94 -9.32 13.66
CA GLN A 123 -2.53 -8.42 12.66
C GLN A 123 -3.95 -8.01 13.05
N VAL A 124 -4.36 -6.83 12.63
CA VAL A 124 -5.75 -6.34 12.73
C VAL A 124 -6.24 -5.88 11.36
N ARG A 125 -7.53 -6.03 11.12
CA ARG A 125 -8.17 -5.54 9.89
C ARG A 125 -8.60 -4.10 10.06
N LEU A 126 -8.22 -3.25 9.12
CA LEU A 126 -8.58 -1.83 9.10
C LEU A 126 -9.24 -1.46 7.77
N ALA A 127 -10.24 -0.60 7.84
CA ALA A 127 -10.84 0.04 6.68
C ALA A 127 -9.93 1.18 6.16
N PRO A 128 -10.15 1.70 4.94
CA PRO A 128 -9.44 2.88 4.45
C PRO A 128 -9.57 4.07 5.42
N GLY A 129 -8.46 4.77 5.67
CA GLY A 129 -8.42 5.92 6.56
C GLY A 129 -7.11 6.04 7.36
N LEU A 130 -7.06 7.08 8.19
CA LEU A 130 -6.07 7.25 9.23
C LEU A 130 -6.53 6.52 10.49
N HIS A 131 -5.64 5.71 11.06
CA HIS A 131 -5.92 4.94 12.27
C HIS A 131 -4.80 5.12 13.28
N VAL A 132 -5.17 5.07 14.55
CA VAL A 132 -4.20 4.86 15.62
C VAL A 132 -4.57 3.62 16.39
N ILE A 133 -3.61 2.73 16.54
CA ILE A 133 -3.76 1.45 17.21
C ILE A 133 -2.93 1.47 18.48
N GLN A 134 -3.55 1.05 19.57
CA GLN A 134 -2.90 0.96 20.87
C GLN A 134 -2.98 -0.46 21.40
N GLY A 135 -2.02 -0.83 22.24
CA GLY A 135 -2.08 -2.10 22.95
C GLY A 135 -0.96 -2.24 23.97
N GLU A 136 -0.93 -3.40 24.59
CA GLU A 136 -0.10 -3.70 25.74
C GLU A 136 0.69 -4.99 25.52
N PHE A 137 1.85 -5.07 26.16
CA PHE A 137 2.63 -6.29 26.28
C PHE A 137 2.75 -6.68 27.75
N SER A 138 2.77 -7.98 28.00
CA SER A 138 3.01 -8.55 29.32
C SER A 138 4.08 -9.64 29.23
N TRP A 139 5.08 -9.58 30.11
CA TRP A 139 6.15 -10.55 30.20
C TRP A 139 6.68 -10.65 31.64
N ASP A 140 7.21 -11.81 32.02
CA ASP A 140 7.83 -11.98 33.34
C ASP A 140 9.16 -11.22 33.47
N LYS A 141 9.87 -11.05 32.34
CA LYS A 141 11.15 -10.36 32.24
C LYS A 141 11.27 -9.66 30.89
N LEU A 142 11.80 -8.43 30.90
CA LEU A 142 12.06 -7.65 29.69
C LEU A 142 12.81 -8.48 28.64
N PRO A 143 12.23 -8.71 27.46
CA PRO A 143 12.87 -9.49 26.41
C PRO A 143 14.08 -8.75 25.84
N ARG A 144 15.01 -9.53 25.28
CA ARG A 144 16.17 -8.98 24.57
C ARG A 144 15.79 -8.33 23.24
N THR A 145 14.70 -8.79 22.63
CA THR A 145 14.20 -8.36 21.34
C THR A 145 12.69 -8.31 21.38
N LEU A 146 12.10 -7.28 20.78
CA LEU A 146 10.66 -7.17 20.53
C LEU A 146 10.48 -6.97 19.02
N ALA A 147 9.68 -7.82 18.39
CA ALA A 147 9.35 -7.65 16.98
C ALA A 147 8.55 -6.35 16.78
N VAL A 148 8.94 -5.54 15.80
CA VAL A 148 8.21 -4.34 15.36
C VAL A 148 7.89 -4.47 13.88
N THR A 149 6.90 -3.72 13.42
CA THR A 149 6.44 -3.80 12.03
C THR A 149 7.53 -3.30 11.08
N PRO A 150 7.85 -4.02 9.99
CA PRO A 150 8.81 -3.55 9.00
C PRO A 150 8.32 -2.22 8.42
N ALA A 151 9.17 -1.18 8.45
CA ALA A 151 8.91 0.20 8.04
C ALA A 151 8.24 1.15 9.05
N SER A 152 8.06 0.77 10.34
CA SER A 152 7.84 1.78 11.38
C SER A 152 9.11 2.63 11.54
N GLY A 153 8.97 3.95 11.43
CA GLY A 153 10.05 4.94 11.59
C GLY A 153 9.90 5.80 12.83
#